data_AF-A0A7S2SW58-F1
#
_entry.id   AF-A0A7S2SW58-F1
#
_cell.length_a   1.000
_cell.length_b   1.000
_cell.length_c   1.000
_cell.angle_alpha   90.00
_cell.angle_beta   90.00
_cell.angle_gamma   90.00
#
_symmetry.space_group_name_H-M   'P 1'
#
loop_
_entity.id
_entity.type
_entity.pdbx_description
1 polymer ?
#
loop_
_entity_poly.entity_id
_entity_poly.type
_entity_poly.pdbx_seq_one_letter_code
_entity_poly.pdbx_strand_id
1 'polypeptide(L)'
;HVPPGVLAKAQNDFASGRCSTSEAIECMKRYYEKHGYLYCPHTAVGVVAAEKLKMADDSMVCLATASPGKFYDAVSMAVSKLPPLPAELEKIQTMEMRSTEVPNSLRACQRIVLDRIGLKHVAVKSEGNVFPAVMAFTAVLMIALFRTLDGGSLPIIGSKV
;
A
#
# COMPACT_ATOMS: atom_id res chain seq x y z
N HIS A 1 -7.03 15.19 -12.39
CA HIS A 1 -6.57 16.59 -12.55
C HIS A 1 -6.87 17.34 -11.26
N VAL A 2 -5.92 18.10 -10.72
CA VAL A 2 -6.11 18.85 -9.46
C VAL A 2 -6.54 20.28 -9.79
N PRO A 3 -7.62 20.83 -9.18
CA PRO A 3 -8.06 22.19 -9.45
C PRO A 3 -6.97 23.24 -9.14
N PRO A 4 -6.80 24.28 -9.96
CA PRO A 4 -5.72 25.26 -9.77
C PRO A 4 -5.71 25.93 -8.40
N GLY A 5 -6.88 26.27 -7.85
CA GLY A 5 -6.98 26.89 -6.52
C GLY A 5 -6.52 25.95 -5.39
N VAL A 6 -6.72 24.64 -5.54
CA VAL A 6 -6.27 23.64 -4.55
C VAL A 6 -4.76 23.46 -4.64
N LEU A 7 -4.22 23.41 -5.86
CA LEU A 7 -2.77 23.29 -6.07
C LEU A 7 -2.03 24.51 -5.51
N ALA A 8 -2.51 25.72 -5.80
CA ALA A 8 -1.91 26.95 -5.30
C ALA A 8 -1.90 27.01 -3.76
N LYS A 9 -3.02 26.59 -3.12
CA LYS A 9 -3.08 26.51 -1.66
C LYS A 9 -2.04 25.56 -1.09
N ALA A 10 -1.91 24.36 -1.67
CA ALA A 10 -0.92 23.39 -1.22
C ALA A 10 0.52 23.90 -1.41
N GLN A 11 0.82 24.61 -2.50
CA GLN A 11 2.15 25.15 -2.76
C GLN A 11 2.55 26.30 -1.84
N ASN A 12 1.59 26.96 -1.18
CA ASN A 12 1.87 27.96 -0.16
C ASN A 12 2.32 27.34 1.17
N ASP A 13 1.81 26.15 1.50
CA ASP A 13 2.07 25.48 2.78
C ASP A 13 3.14 24.37 2.69
N PHE A 14 3.31 23.77 1.50
CA PHE A 14 4.13 22.58 1.29
C PHE A 14 5.15 22.76 0.17
N ALA A 15 6.38 22.37 0.45
CA ALA A 15 7.40 22.07 -0.54
C ALA A 15 7.61 20.54 -0.64
N SER A 16 8.13 20.08 -1.78
CA SER A 16 8.47 18.67 -1.97
C SER A 16 9.86 18.53 -2.57
N GLY A 17 10.61 17.55 -2.05
CA GLY A 17 11.93 17.18 -2.56
C GLY A 17 11.95 15.70 -2.91
N ARG A 18 12.91 15.30 -3.74
CA ARG A 18 13.18 13.90 -4.05
C ARG A 18 14.61 13.53 -3.73
N CYS A 19 14.80 12.30 -3.29
CA CYS A 19 16.08 11.69 -3.01
C CYS A 19 16.17 10.37 -3.78
N SER A 20 17.23 10.17 -4.55
CA SER A 20 17.56 8.87 -5.11
C SER A 20 18.17 7.95 -4.05
N THR A 21 18.26 6.66 -4.34
CA THR A 21 18.95 5.70 -3.49
C THR A 21 20.42 6.07 -3.28
N SER A 22 21.12 6.49 -4.34
CA SER A 22 22.53 6.89 -4.24
C SER A 22 22.74 8.11 -3.36
N GLU A 23 21.85 9.10 -3.45
CA GLU A 23 21.88 10.29 -2.59
C GLU A 23 21.61 9.95 -1.13
N ALA A 24 20.69 9.02 -0.86
CA ALA A 24 20.42 8.57 0.51
C ALA A 24 21.63 7.85 1.11
N ILE A 25 22.29 6.97 0.34
CA ILE A 25 23.51 6.26 0.78
C ILE A 25 24.64 7.26 1.08
N GLU A 26 24.89 8.21 0.17
CA GLU A 26 25.92 9.23 0.35
C GLU A 26 25.61 10.13 1.55
N CYS A 27 24.35 10.49 1.77
CA CYS A 27 23.92 11.24 2.94
C CYS A 27 24.18 10.46 4.24
N MET A 28 23.78 9.19 4.31
CA MET A 28 24.04 8.33 5.48
C MET A 28 25.54 8.25 5.80
N LYS A 29 26.37 8.04 4.76
CA LYS A 29 27.83 7.99 4.90
C LYS A 29 28.40 9.31 5.41
N ARG A 30 28.09 10.42 4.74
CA ARG A 30 28.61 11.77 5.08
C ARG A 30 28.25 12.18 6.50
N TYR A 31 27.02 11.96 6.94
CA TYR A 31 26.61 12.34 8.30
C TYR A 31 27.21 11.42 9.36
N TYR A 32 27.36 10.13 9.07
CA TYR A 32 28.04 9.22 9.98
C TYR A 32 29.52 9.59 10.13
N GLU A 33 30.24 9.86 9.04
CA GLU A 33 31.65 10.27 9.08
C GLU A 33 31.86 11.62 9.79
N LYS A 34 30.97 12.59 9.55
CA LYS A 34 31.11 13.95 10.09
C LYS A 34 30.64 14.08 11.55
N HIS A 35 29.58 13.36 11.93
CA HIS A 35 28.91 13.57 13.22
C HIS A 35 28.86 12.32 14.10
N GLY A 36 29.28 11.15 13.59
CA GLY A 36 29.14 9.89 14.31
C GLY A 36 27.68 9.43 14.47
N TYR A 37 26.73 10.06 13.79
CA TYR A 37 25.31 9.76 13.90
C TYR A 37 24.80 9.06 12.63
N LEU A 38 24.24 7.85 12.80
CA LEU A 38 23.82 7.00 11.70
C LEU A 38 22.33 7.15 11.42
N TYR A 39 22.02 7.67 10.24
CA TYR A 39 20.65 7.74 9.75
C TYR A 39 20.14 6.38 9.24
N CYS A 40 18.83 6.17 9.37
CA CYS A 40 18.14 5.19 8.54
C CYS A 40 17.86 5.80 7.14
N PRO A 41 17.57 4.99 6.11
CA PRO A 41 17.36 5.50 4.75
C PRO A 41 16.21 6.54 4.68
N HIS A 42 15.16 6.41 5.49
CA HIS A 42 14.04 7.35 5.52
C HIS A 42 14.45 8.72 6.07
N THR A 43 15.25 8.74 7.13
CA THR A 43 15.80 9.99 7.68
C THR A 43 16.70 10.68 6.66
N ALA A 44 17.55 9.91 5.97
CA ALA A 44 18.43 10.43 4.93
C ALA A 44 17.65 11.10 3.78
N VAL A 45 16.51 10.52 3.36
CA VAL A 45 15.62 11.13 2.35
C VAL A 45 15.13 12.50 2.79
N GLY A 46 14.69 12.64 4.06
CA GLY A 46 14.23 13.91 4.61
C GLY A 46 15.34 14.97 4.65
N VAL A 47 16.54 14.58 5.09
CA VAL A 47 17.72 15.46 5.14
C VAL A 47 18.13 15.91 3.73
N VAL A 48 18.23 14.99 2.77
CA VAL A 48 18.57 15.32 1.38
C VAL A 48 17.52 16.24 0.76
N ALA A 49 16.23 16.01 1.02
CA ALA A 49 15.17 16.89 0.53
C ALA A 49 15.30 18.31 1.09
N ALA A 50 15.54 18.45 2.40
CA ALA A 50 15.75 19.75 3.05
C ALA A 50 17.00 20.48 2.51
N GLU A 51 18.11 19.76 2.33
CA GLU A 51 19.35 20.31 1.74
C GLU A 51 19.13 20.81 0.31
N LYS A 52 18.44 20.02 -0.54
CA LYS A 52 18.16 20.39 -1.94
C LYS A 52 17.21 21.57 -2.09
N LEU A 53 16.22 21.66 -1.20
CA LEU A 53 15.30 22.80 -1.15
C LEU A 53 15.95 24.05 -0.55
N LYS A 54 17.21 23.96 -0.09
CA LYS A 54 17.93 25.03 0.59
C LYS A 54 17.20 25.52 1.85
N MET A 55 16.55 24.59 2.55
CA MET A 55 15.82 24.85 3.79
C MET A 55 16.55 24.30 5.02
N ALA A 56 17.72 23.67 4.85
CA ALA A 56 18.52 23.13 5.93
C ALA A 56 19.28 24.27 6.65
N ASP A 57 18.62 24.89 7.62
CA ASP A 57 19.17 25.85 8.58
C ASP A 57 19.01 25.35 10.03
N ASP A 58 19.42 26.16 11.01
CA ASP A 58 19.40 25.79 12.44
C ASP A 58 17.97 25.60 13.02
N SER A 59 16.93 26.03 12.32
CA SER A 59 15.53 25.85 12.71
C SER A 59 14.89 24.60 12.10
N MET A 60 15.54 23.99 11.12
CA MET A 60 15.01 22.84 10.39
C MET A 60 15.04 21.57 11.25
N VAL A 61 13.89 20.91 11.35
CA VAL A 61 13.76 19.62 12.03
C VAL A 61 13.44 18.53 11.01
N CYS A 62 14.38 17.60 10.83
CA CYS A 62 14.13 16.38 10.07
C CYS A 62 13.70 15.23 11.00
N LEU A 63 12.51 14.69 10.77
CA LEU A 63 11.97 13.60 11.58
C LEU A 63 12.72 12.28 11.29
N ALA A 64 13.35 11.71 12.32
CA ALA A 64 13.94 10.37 12.25
C ALA A 64 12.85 9.31 12.44
N THR A 65 12.21 8.90 11.34
CA THR A 65 11.00 8.08 11.37
C THR A 65 11.22 6.61 11.73
N ALA A 66 12.47 6.13 11.68
CA ALA A 66 12.81 4.76 12.04
C ALA A 66 14.27 4.61 12.50
N SER A 67 14.53 3.57 13.29
CA SER A 67 15.87 3.14 13.67
C SER A 67 16.62 2.51 12.48
N PRO A 68 17.94 2.74 12.31
CA PRO A 68 18.75 2.14 11.26
C PRO A 68 18.78 0.60 11.32
N GLY A 69 18.63 0.00 12.52
CA GLY A 69 18.63 -1.45 12.69
C GLY A 69 17.50 -2.20 11.96
N LYS A 70 16.45 -1.48 11.52
CA LYS A 70 15.37 -2.04 10.69
C LYS A 70 15.76 -2.21 9.21
N PHE A 71 16.85 -1.59 8.76
CA PHE A 71 17.21 -1.49 7.34
C PHE A 71 18.67 -1.87 7.11
N TYR A 72 19.06 -3.05 7.61
CA TYR A 72 20.44 -3.55 7.56
C TYR A 72 21.07 -3.46 6.17
N ASP A 73 20.35 -3.91 5.14
CA ASP A 73 20.86 -3.94 3.77
C ASP A 73 21.21 -2.53 3.25
N ALA A 74 20.32 -1.56 3.46
CA ALA A 74 20.55 -0.18 3.01
C ALA A 74 21.68 0.49 3.79
N VAL A 75 21.76 0.24 5.09
CA VAL A 75 22.75 0.88 5.96
C VAL A 75 24.13 0.28 5.74
N SER A 76 24.24 -1.03 5.49
CA SER A 76 25.52 -1.70 5.19
C SER A 76 26.15 -1.26 3.87
N MET A 77 25.37 -0.68 2.95
CA MET A 77 25.90 -0.01 1.75
C MET A 77 26.56 1.33 2.04
N ALA A 78 26.18 2.00 3.14
CA ALA A 78 26.70 3.32 3.50
C ALA A 78 27.87 3.26 4.48
N VAL A 79 27.86 2.28 5.40
CA VAL A 79 28.86 2.14 6.46
C VAL A 79 29.33 0.70 6.61
N SER A 80 30.62 0.51 6.88
CA SER A 80 31.24 -0.82 7.01
C SER A 80 30.95 -1.52 8.32
N LYS A 81 30.64 -0.77 9.39
CA LYS A 81 30.33 -1.31 10.72
C LYS A 81 29.09 -0.65 11.28
N LEU A 82 28.10 -1.48 11.57
CA LEU A 82 26.87 -1.07 12.23
C LEU A 82 27.08 -0.99 13.75
N PRO A 83 26.35 -0.09 14.44
CA PRO A 83 26.23 -0.17 15.89
C PRO A 83 25.57 -1.50 16.27
N PRO A 84 25.96 -2.11 17.40
CA PRO A 84 25.38 -3.36 17.87
C PRO A 84 23.88 -3.17 18.12
N LEU A 85 23.11 -4.25 17.92
CA LEU A 85 21.70 -4.23 18.27
C LEU A 85 21.54 -4.21 19.80
N PRO A 86 20.49 -3.54 20.33
CA PRO A 86 20.08 -3.74 21.72
C PRO A 86 19.86 -5.23 22.01
N ALA A 87 20.20 -5.66 23.23
CA ALA A 87 20.14 -7.07 23.65
C ALA A 87 18.74 -7.70 23.46
N GLU A 88 17.67 -6.91 23.60
CA GLU A 88 16.30 -7.35 23.36
C GLU A 88 16.04 -7.66 21.89
N LEU A 89 16.63 -6.91 20.96
CA LEU A 89 16.47 -7.13 19.52
C LEU A 89 17.32 -8.29 19.03
N GLU A 90 18.51 -8.52 19.61
CA GLU A 90 19.33 -9.71 19.30
C GLU A 90 18.58 -11.00 19.61
N LYS A 91 17.84 -11.05 20.73
CA LYS A 91 17.04 -12.23 21.09
C LYS A 91 16.01 -12.60 20.02
N ILE A 92 15.36 -11.61 19.39
CA ILE A 92 14.32 -11.83 18.38
C ILE A 92 14.87 -12.55 17.14
N GLN A 93 16.15 -12.36 16.79
CA GLN A 93 16.74 -12.95 15.57
C GLN A 93 16.76 -14.48 15.59
N THR A 94 16.72 -15.10 16.78
CA THR A 94 16.78 -16.57 16.94
C THR A 94 15.45 -17.18 17.41
N MET A 95 14.43 -16.36 17.66
CA MET A 95 13.12 -16.85 18.12
C MET A 95 12.36 -17.54 17.00
N GLU A 96 11.57 -18.56 17.37
CA GLU A 96 10.67 -19.24 16.44
C GLU A 96 9.61 -18.26 15.91
N MET A 97 9.51 -18.16 14.58
CA MET A 97 8.50 -17.31 13.93
C MET A 97 7.15 -18.01 13.92
N ARG A 98 6.19 -17.48 14.67
CA ARG A 98 4.79 -17.90 14.59
C ARG A 98 4.05 -17.15 13.47
N SER A 99 4.03 -17.73 12.28
CA SER A 99 3.25 -17.24 11.14
C SER A 99 2.37 -18.35 10.56
N THR A 100 1.42 -17.99 9.71
CA THR A 100 0.62 -18.97 8.95
C THR A 100 0.54 -18.45 7.53
N GLU A 101 1.00 -19.25 6.58
CA GLU A 101 0.92 -18.92 5.17
C GLU A 101 -0.53 -19.04 4.69
N VAL A 102 -0.97 -18.08 3.89
CA VAL A 102 -2.34 -18.00 3.39
C VAL A 102 -2.28 -17.66 1.91
N PRO A 103 -3.05 -18.36 1.04
CA PRO A 103 -3.16 -17.99 -0.37
C PRO A 103 -3.61 -16.54 -0.53
N ASN A 104 -3.19 -15.88 -1.61
CA ASN A 104 -3.66 -14.53 -1.97
C ASN A 104 -5.14 -14.54 -2.40
N SER A 105 -6.03 -14.72 -1.43
CA SER A 105 -7.47 -14.87 -1.61
C SER A 105 -8.20 -14.29 -0.40
N LEU A 106 -9.14 -13.38 -0.67
CA LEU A 106 -10.01 -12.79 0.36
C LEU A 106 -10.65 -13.87 1.24
N ARG A 107 -11.15 -14.93 0.62
CA ARG A 107 -11.83 -16.03 1.32
C ARG A 107 -10.88 -16.80 2.24
N ALA A 108 -9.64 -17.03 1.82
CA ALA A 108 -8.64 -17.71 2.64
C ALA A 108 -8.22 -16.84 3.85
N CYS A 109 -8.03 -15.54 3.65
CA CYS A 109 -7.75 -14.59 4.73
C CYS A 109 -8.91 -14.50 5.74
N GLN A 110 -10.16 -14.44 5.27
CA GLN A 110 -11.33 -14.42 6.16
C GLN A 110 -11.46 -15.73 6.95
N ARG A 111 -11.21 -16.87 6.29
CA ARG A 111 -11.26 -18.19 6.92
C ARG A 111 -10.30 -18.31 8.09
N ILE A 112 -9.02 -17.95 7.91
CA ILE A 112 -8.03 -18.09 8.99
C ILE A 112 -8.35 -17.21 10.20
N VAL A 113 -8.93 -16.02 9.98
CA VAL A 113 -9.36 -15.13 11.06
C VAL A 113 -10.52 -15.78 11.83
N LEU A 114 -11.54 -16.26 11.12
CA LEU A 114 -12.70 -16.94 11.72
C LEU A 114 -12.30 -18.19 12.51
N ASP A 115 -11.39 -19.00 11.96
CA ASP A 115 -10.93 -20.23 12.60
C ASP A 115 -10.17 -19.94 13.90
N ARG A 116 -9.36 -18.85 13.94
CA ARG A 116 -8.60 -18.43 15.14
C ARG A 116 -9.47 -17.88 16.26
N ILE A 117 -10.61 -17.28 15.94
CA ILE A 117 -11.59 -16.79 16.92
C ILE A 117 -12.66 -17.83 17.27
N GLY A 118 -12.55 -19.06 16.76
CA GLY A 118 -13.45 -20.18 17.09
C GLY A 118 -14.74 -20.24 16.27
N LEU A 119 -14.89 -19.43 15.22
CA LEU A 119 -16.08 -19.33 14.38
C LEU A 119 -15.94 -20.13 13.08
N LYS A 120 -15.74 -21.45 13.21
CA LYS A 120 -15.43 -22.38 12.09
C LYS A 120 -16.55 -22.50 11.03
N HIS A 121 -17.77 -22.07 11.35
CA HIS A 121 -18.95 -22.29 10.50
C HIS A 121 -19.61 -21.02 9.97
N VAL A 122 -18.99 -19.85 10.13
CA VAL A 122 -19.53 -18.64 9.49
C VAL A 122 -19.32 -18.77 7.98
N ALA A 123 -20.42 -18.81 7.24
CA ALA A 123 -20.40 -18.76 5.79
C ALA A 123 -19.77 -17.43 5.37
N VAL A 124 -18.54 -17.47 4.87
CA VAL A 124 -17.98 -16.37 4.09
C VAL A 124 -18.87 -16.25 2.86
N LYS A 125 -19.73 -15.24 2.82
CA LYS A 125 -20.54 -14.93 1.64
C LYS A 125 -19.57 -14.75 0.48
N SER A 126 -19.62 -15.66 -0.50
CA SER A 126 -18.94 -15.43 -1.76
C SER A 126 -19.51 -14.14 -2.34
N GLU A 127 -18.65 -13.24 -2.83
CA GLU A 127 -19.11 -12.22 -3.76
C GLU A 127 -19.90 -12.95 -4.85
N GLY A 128 -21.18 -12.60 -4.96
CA GLY A 128 -22.15 -13.36 -5.72
C GLY A 128 -21.61 -13.58 -7.12
N ASN A 129 -21.45 -14.84 -7.51
CA ASN A 129 -21.21 -15.18 -8.90
C ASN A 129 -22.40 -14.59 -9.67
N VAL A 130 -22.21 -13.48 -10.37
CA VAL A 130 -23.25 -12.83 -11.20
C VAL A 130 -23.51 -13.62 -12.48
N PHE A 131 -22.70 -14.65 -12.76
CA PHE A 131 -22.82 -15.51 -13.93
C PHE A 131 -24.21 -16.14 -14.10
N PRO A 132 -24.89 -16.69 -13.07
CA PRO A 132 -26.25 -17.21 -13.22
C PRO A 132 -27.26 -16.10 -13.57
N ALA A 133 -27.08 -14.88 -13.04
CA ALA A 133 -27.94 -13.74 -13.36
C ALA A 133 -27.72 -13.25 -14.80
N VAL A 134 -26.46 -13.23 -15.27
CA VAL A 134 -26.10 -12.89 -16.65
C VAL A 134 -26.63 -13.95 -17.63
N MET A 135 -26.53 -15.25 -17.30
CA MET A 135 -27.04 -16.34 -18.12
C MET A 135 -28.58 -16.36 -18.19
N ALA A 136 -29.26 -16.00 -17.10
CA ALA A 136 -30.71 -15.85 -17.11
C ALA A 136 -31.14 -14.68 -18.02
N PHE A 137 -30.42 -13.56 -17.98
CA PHE A 137 -30.71 -12.40 -18.83
C PHE A 137 -30.47 -12.70 -20.31
N THR A 138 -29.39 -13.39 -20.66
CA THR A 138 -29.12 -13.79 -22.05
C THR A 138 -30.11 -14.82 -22.58
N ALA A 139 -30.55 -15.78 -21.75
CA ALA A 139 -31.58 -16.75 -22.13
C ALA A 139 -32.94 -16.07 -22.40
N VAL A 140 -33.37 -15.13 -21.55
CA VAL A 140 -34.61 -14.37 -21.76
C VAL A 140 -34.52 -13.53 -23.05
N LEU A 141 -33.39 -12.88 -23.29
CA LEU A 141 -33.17 -12.10 -24.51
C LEU A 141 -33.21 -13.00 -25.76
N MET A 142 -32.60 -14.18 -25.71
CA MET A 142 -32.64 -15.17 -26.80
C MET A 142 -34.06 -15.68 -27.05
N ILE A 143 -34.84 -15.97 -26.02
CA ILE A 143 -36.25 -16.40 -26.17
C ILE A 143 -37.10 -15.27 -26.77
N ALA A 144 -36.89 -14.02 -26.35
CA ALA A 144 -37.58 -12.86 -26.90
C ALA A 144 -37.21 -12.66 -28.39
N LEU A 145 -35.93 -12.77 -28.74
CA LEU A 145 -35.43 -12.70 -30.12
C LEU A 145 -36.00 -13.83 -30.99
N PHE A 146 -36.04 -15.06 -30.48
CA PHE A 146 -36.63 -16.20 -31.19
C PHE A 146 -38.13 -16.00 -31.45
N ARG A 147 -38.87 -15.51 -30.45
CA ARG A 147 -40.30 -15.20 -30.60
C ARG A 147 -40.59 -14.07 -31.60
N THR A 148 -39.68 -13.10 -31.74
CA THR A 148 -39.80 -12.06 -32.78
C THR A 148 -39.41 -12.54 -34.17
N LEU A 149 -38.60 -13.60 -34.30
CA LEU A 149 -38.21 -14.17 -35.59
C LEU A 149 -39.24 -15.15 -36.15
N ASP A 150 -40.05 -15.80 -35.29
CA ASP A 150 -41.13 -16.73 -35.68
C ASP A 150 -42.48 -16.04 -36.02
N GLY A 151 -42.49 -14.72 -36.26
CA GLY A 151 -43.65 -14.02 -36.84
C GLY A 151 -44.80 -13.71 -35.87
N GLY A 152 -44.59 -13.78 -34.56
CA GLY A 152 -45.59 -13.37 -33.57
C GLY A 152 -45.62 -11.84 -33.40
N SER A 153 -46.74 -11.20 -33.73
CA SER A 153 -46.99 -9.78 -33.49
C SER A 153 -46.91 -9.43 -31.99
N LEU A 154 -46.16 -8.36 -31.67
CA LEU A 154 -46.07 -7.78 -30.33
C LEU A 154 -47.45 -7.26 -29.88
N PRO A 155 -47.91 -7.53 -28.64
CA PRO A 155 -49.04 -6.82 -28.09
C PRO A 155 -48.63 -5.37 -27.82
N ILE A 156 -49.25 -4.45 -28.55
CA ILE A 156 -49.21 -3.02 -28.28
C ILE A 156 -49.83 -2.82 -26.89
N ILE A 157 -49.01 -2.42 -25.92
CA ILE A 157 -49.49 -1.92 -24.63
C ILE A 157 -50.19 -0.59 -24.93
N GLY A 158 -51.51 -0.67 -25.05
CA GLY A 158 -52.38 0.48 -25.27
C GLY A 158 -52.37 1.41 -24.07
N SER A 159 -52.12 2.68 -24.36
CA SER A 159 -52.46 3.80 -23.48
C SER A 159 -53.97 3.90 -23.31
N LYS A 160 -54.44 3.95 -22.07
CA LYS A 160 -55.65 4.68 -21.71
C LYS A 160 -55.39 5.45 -20.41
N VAL A 161 -55.61 6.75 -20.53
CA VAL A 161 -55.93 7.80 -19.55
C VAL A 161 -56.30 7.29 -18.16
#